data_AF-A0A3L9Y7W2-F1
#
_entry.id   AF-A0A3L9Y7W2-F1
#
_cell.length_a   1.000
_cell.length_b   1.000
_cell.length_c   1.000
_cell.angle_alpha   90.00
_cell.angle_beta   90.00
_cell.angle_gamma   90.00
#
_symmetry.space_group_name_H-M   'P 1'
#
loop_
_entity.id
_entity.type
_entity.pdbx_description
1 polymer ?
#
loop_
_entity_poly.entity_id
_entity_poly.type
_entity_poly.pdbx_seq_one_letter_code
_entity_poly.pdbx_strand_id
1 'polypeptide(L)'
;MTCLRPGLPSPNFDGKLLPARVAREDLSRADGNGLRCEEETEMTNAIITLWRRGFLRALNRGGDVQIDDQALRIRAAQLAARRGFSGGGAQTAFNEALATGLHAAAELLEEAGLDRRAARDRAGAAFLQSGKGLAHWLTRAWLWTASDPVGQAQDGDRLSARARLIWGAGMRFHQENGPDHATLKVTECAFADYFWDAGRSDLTPILCAWDAQWIEIVNASDRPVSVSRSGTLAQGCDVCDFCLRRVPAEQMALPAWHPHSAR
;
A
#
# COMPACT_ATOMS: atom_id res chain seq x y z
N MET A 1 -28.93 -1.90 -2.26
CA MET A 1 -28.26 -2.93 -3.09
C MET A 1 -27.23 -3.59 -2.20
N THR A 2 -27.58 -4.77 -1.67
CA THR A 2 -26.80 -5.47 -0.65
C THR A 2 -26.17 -6.68 -1.35
N CYS A 3 -24.87 -6.62 -1.63
CA CYS A 3 -24.14 -7.75 -2.17
C CYS A 3 -23.71 -8.66 -1.02
N LEU A 4 -24.50 -9.70 -0.77
CA LEU A 4 -24.08 -10.86 0.03
C LEU A 4 -23.12 -11.69 -0.82
N ARG A 5 -21.88 -11.90 -0.35
CA ARG A 5 -20.99 -12.93 -0.91
C ARG A 5 -21.54 -14.32 -0.55
N PRO A 6 -21.60 -15.28 -1.50
CA PRO A 6 -21.96 -16.66 -1.19
C PRO A 6 -20.83 -17.36 -0.41
N GLY A 7 -21.23 -18.24 0.51
CA GLY A 7 -20.35 -18.93 1.46
C GLY A 7 -19.30 -19.80 0.79
N LEU A 8 -18.07 -19.71 1.32
CA LEU A 8 -16.97 -20.62 1.04
C LEU A 8 -17.24 -21.98 1.74
N PRO A 9 -16.97 -23.12 1.09
CA PRO A 9 -17.07 -24.43 1.74
C PRO A 9 -15.89 -24.67 2.69
N SER A 10 -16.18 -25.23 3.87
CA SER A 10 -15.18 -25.74 4.81
C SER A 10 -14.39 -26.90 4.19
N PRO A 11 -13.05 -26.94 4.32
CA PRO A 11 -12.28 -28.12 3.99
C PRO A 11 -12.37 -29.16 5.12
N ASN A 12 -12.91 -30.33 4.80
CA ASN A 12 -12.72 -31.55 5.58
C ASN A 12 -11.25 -31.98 5.48
N PHE A 13 -10.54 -31.96 6.60
CA PHE A 13 -9.21 -32.57 6.73
C PHE A 13 -9.35 -33.97 7.32
N ASP A 14 -9.42 -34.99 6.44
CA ASP A 14 -9.22 -36.38 6.83
C ASP A 14 -7.72 -36.65 7.00
N GLY A 15 -7.35 -37.03 8.22
CA GLY A 15 -5.99 -37.35 8.60
C GLY A 15 -5.46 -38.63 7.96
N LYS A 16 -4.26 -38.55 7.37
CA LYS A 16 -3.33 -39.67 7.28
C LYS A 16 -1.92 -39.21 7.63
N LEU A 17 -1.45 -39.68 8.77
CA LEU A 17 -0.08 -39.59 9.28
C LEU A 17 0.88 -40.36 8.38
N LEU A 18 2.01 -39.75 8.03
CA LEU A 18 3.22 -40.43 7.54
C LEU A 18 4.45 -39.93 8.32
N PRO A 19 5.49 -40.77 8.47
CA PRO A 19 6.36 -40.76 9.65
C PRO A 19 7.56 -39.83 9.54
N ALA A 20 8.03 -39.42 10.72
CA ALA A 20 9.23 -38.66 10.98
C ALA A 20 10.52 -39.48 10.77
N ARG A 21 11.49 -38.85 10.11
CA ARG A 21 12.96 -38.90 10.29
C ARG A 21 13.64 -38.80 8.93
N VAL A 22 14.44 -37.75 8.71
CA VAL A 22 15.87 -37.83 8.32
C VAL A 22 16.52 -36.44 8.53
N ALA A 23 17.63 -36.47 9.26
CA ALA A 23 18.78 -35.55 9.31
C ALA A 23 18.57 -34.05 9.57
N ARG A 24 18.75 -33.69 10.85
CA ARG A 24 19.48 -32.47 11.25
C ARG A 24 20.97 -32.73 11.05
N GLU A 25 21.60 -32.07 10.11
CA GLU A 25 23.02 -31.73 10.11
C GLU A 25 23.23 -30.60 9.09
N ASP A 26 24.14 -29.66 9.40
CA ASP A 26 24.43 -28.39 8.73
C ASP A 26 23.60 -27.14 9.11
N LEU A 27 23.66 -26.78 10.40
CA LEU A 27 23.53 -25.40 10.89
C LEU A 27 24.91 -24.91 11.41
N SER A 28 25.82 -24.62 10.47
CA SER A 28 27.07 -23.89 10.76
C SER A 28 27.44 -23.02 9.55
N ARG A 29 26.56 -22.05 9.29
CA ARG A 29 26.83 -20.90 8.42
C ARG A 29 26.00 -19.70 8.90
N ALA A 30 26.01 -19.48 10.21
CA ALA A 30 25.51 -18.27 10.83
C ALA A 30 26.74 -17.43 11.19
N ASP A 31 26.82 -16.22 10.64
CA ASP A 31 27.53 -15.05 11.20
C ASP A 31 27.44 -13.82 10.28
N GLY A 32 26.87 -13.94 9.07
CA GLY A 32 26.60 -12.79 8.20
C GLY A 32 25.16 -12.23 8.24
N ASN A 33 24.18 -12.97 8.76
CA ASN A 33 22.76 -12.57 8.68
C ASN A 33 22.27 -11.71 9.86
N GLY A 34 22.97 -11.72 11.00
CA GLY A 34 22.54 -10.98 12.20
C GLY A 34 22.60 -9.47 12.02
N LEU A 35 23.76 -8.96 11.59
CA LEU A 35 23.99 -7.52 11.38
C LEU A 35 23.04 -6.92 10.34
N ARG A 36 22.70 -7.68 9.30
CA ARG A 36 21.79 -7.22 8.24
C ARG A 36 20.35 -7.07 8.72
N CYS A 37 19.88 -7.93 9.64
CA CYS A 37 18.54 -7.82 10.22
C CYS A 37 18.39 -6.62 11.16
N GLU A 38 19.44 -6.28 11.93
CA GLU A 38 19.43 -5.13 12.84
C GLU A 38 19.39 -3.81 12.07
N GLU A 39 20.27 -3.64 11.07
CA GLU A 39 20.31 -2.42 10.23
C GLU A 39 18.99 -2.19 9.48
N GLU A 40 18.39 -3.25 8.93
CA GLU A 40 17.10 -3.16 8.22
C GLU A 40 15.97 -2.72 9.17
N THR A 41 16.00 -3.21 10.42
CA THR A 41 15.02 -2.85 11.45
C THR A 41 15.17 -1.40 11.89
N GLU A 42 16.40 -0.92 12.10
CA GLU A 42 16.69 0.47 12.47
C GLU A 42 16.24 1.46 11.39
N MET A 43 16.59 1.18 10.13
CA MET A 43 16.17 2.02 9.00
C MET A 43 14.65 2.07 8.88
N THR A 44 13.97 0.95 9.04
CA THR A 44 12.50 0.87 9.00
C THR A 44 11.87 1.68 10.12
N ASN A 45 12.38 1.57 11.34
CA ASN A 45 11.90 2.36 12.48
C ASN A 45 12.09 3.86 12.27
N ALA A 46 13.20 4.26 11.64
CA ALA A 46 13.43 5.65 11.27
C ALA A 46 12.42 6.15 10.24
N ILE A 47 12.13 5.35 9.20
CA ILE A 47 11.12 5.66 8.17
C ILE A 47 9.72 5.79 8.79
N ILE A 48 9.31 4.82 9.63
CA ILE A 48 8.02 4.85 10.33
C ILE A 48 7.91 6.11 11.19
N THR A 49 8.98 6.47 11.91
CA THR A 49 9.01 7.67 12.76
C THR A 49 8.89 8.94 11.94
N LEU A 50 9.60 9.04 10.81
CA LEU A 50 9.53 10.20 9.93
C LEU A 50 8.13 10.36 9.32
N TRP A 51 7.57 9.27 8.80
CA TRP A 51 6.21 9.23 8.27
C TRP A 51 5.20 9.67 9.33
N ARG A 52 5.22 9.08 10.54
CA ARG A 52 4.29 9.40 11.63
C ARG A 52 4.36 10.89 12.00
N ARG A 53 5.56 11.47 12.11
CA ARG A 53 5.73 12.90 12.37
C ARG A 53 5.16 13.79 11.26
N GLY A 54 5.28 13.36 10.00
CA GLY A 54 4.65 14.04 8.87
C GLY A 54 3.13 13.95 8.93
N PHE A 55 2.61 12.76 9.19
CA PHE A 55 1.19 12.47 9.32
C PHE A 55 0.54 13.25 10.47
N LEU A 56 1.14 13.24 11.66
CA LEU A 56 0.63 13.97 12.82
C LEU A 56 0.60 15.49 12.57
N ARG A 57 1.66 16.04 11.96
CA ARG A 57 1.69 17.46 11.57
C ARG A 57 0.60 17.82 10.58
N ALA A 58 0.27 16.92 9.65
CA ALA A 58 -0.83 17.13 8.71
C ALA A 58 -2.20 16.98 9.39
N LEU A 59 -2.34 16.00 10.30
CA LEU A 59 -3.56 15.72 11.05
C LEU A 59 -3.99 16.89 11.94
N ASN A 60 -3.01 17.52 12.59
CA ASN A 60 -3.19 18.62 13.53
C ASN A 60 -3.26 20.00 12.86
N ARG A 61 -3.05 20.08 11.54
CA ARG A 61 -3.03 21.36 10.83
C ARG A 61 -4.45 21.94 10.72
N GLY A 62 -4.69 23.07 11.40
CA GLY A 62 -5.88 23.90 11.20
C GLY A 62 -7.19 23.32 11.75
N GLY A 63 -7.13 22.34 12.66
CA GLY A 63 -8.33 21.79 13.31
C GLY A 63 -8.34 22.03 14.82
N ASP A 64 -9.53 22.19 15.39
CA ASP A 64 -9.72 22.46 16.83
C ASP A 64 -9.30 21.29 17.71
N VAL A 65 -9.54 20.06 17.22
CA VAL A 65 -9.07 18.84 17.87
C VAL A 65 -7.61 18.58 17.52
N GLN A 66 -6.79 18.39 18.54
CA GLN A 66 -5.37 18.05 18.41
C GLN A 66 -5.15 16.62 18.92
N ILE A 67 -4.46 15.81 18.13
CA ILE A 67 -4.05 14.45 18.52
C ILE A 67 -2.60 14.51 18.98
N ASP A 68 -2.32 13.91 20.14
CA ASP A 68 -0.97 13.79 20.69
C ASP A 68 -0.20 12.61 20.05
N ASP A 69 1.14 12.74 19.89
CA ASP A 69 1.98 11.69 19.28
C ASP A 69 1.97 10.41 20.12
N GLN A 70 2.03 10.53 21.45
CA GLN A 70 2.03 9.39 22.35
C GLN A 70 0.66 8.69 22.30
N ALA A 71 -0.45 9.44 22.29
CA ALA A 71 -1.79 8.86 22.12
C ALA A 71 -1.92 8.07 20.81
N LEU A 72 -1.47 8.64 19.69
CA LEU A 72 -1.48 7.97 18.38
C LEU A 72 -0.64 6.69 18.39
N ARG A 73 0.56 6.74 18.98
CA ARG A 73 1.46 5.57 19.07
C ARG A 73 0.88 4.46 19.92
N ILE A 74 0.35 4.79 21.10
CA ILE A 74 -0.26 3.82 22.00
C ILE A 74 -1.44 3.14 21.30
N ARG A 75 -2.33 3.92 20.65
CA ARG A 75 -3.48 3.37 19.96
C ARG A 75 -3.09 2.50 18.77
N ALA A 76 -2.16 2.94 17.94
CA ALA A 76 -1.66 2.15 16.80
C ALA A 76 -1.05 0.82 17.26
N ALA A 77 -0.25 0.82 18.34
CA ALA A 77 0.33 -0.39 18.91
C ALA A 77 -0.73 -1.35 19.47
N GLN A 78 -1.78 -0.82 20.14
CA GLN A 78 -2.91 -1.62 20.60
C GLN A 78 -3.66 -2.28 19.44
N LEU A 79 -3.85 -1.56 18.33
CA LEU A 79 -4.49 -2.08 17.14
C LEU A 79 -3.64 -3.16 16.45
N ALA A 80 -2.34 -2.94 16.33
CA ALA A 80 -1.38 -3.93 15.81
C ALA A 80 -1.40 -5.22 16.65
N ALA A 81 -1.35 -5.10 17.98
CA ALA A 81 -1.36 -6.25 18.88
C ALA A 81 -2.65 -7.09 18.80
N ARG A 82 -3.79 -6.47 18.44
CA ARG A 82 -5.08 -7.17 18.28
C ARG A 82 -5.22 -7.83 16.92
N ARG A 83 -4.74 -7.17 15.86
CA ARG A 83 -4.98 -7.55 14.46
C ARG A 83 -3.77 -7.17 13.61
N GLY A 84 -2.67 -7.88 13.81
CA GLY A 84 -1.43 -7.62 13.10
C GLY A 84 -1.47 -8.11 11.66
N PHE A 85 -0.55 -7.60 10.84
CA PHE A 85 -0.36 -8.11 9.48
C PHE A 85 0.27 -9.51 9.54
N SER A 86 -0.19 -10.41 8.67
CA SER A 86 0.47 -11.71 8.53
C SER A 86 1.82 -11.55 7.85
N GLY A 87 2.87 -12.11 8.45
CA GLY A 87 4.24 -12.09 7.93
C GLY A 87 5.21 -11.31 8.80
N GLY A 88 6.50 -11.45 8.52
CA GLY A 88 7.57 -10.71 9.19
C GLY A 88 8.28 -9.73 8.25
N GLY A 89 9.29 -9.05 8.78
CA GLY A 89 10.20 -8.19 8.02
C GLY A 89 9.82 -6.71 8.01
N ALA A 90 10.78 -5.89 7.59
CA ALA A 90 10.70 -4.44 7.56
C ALA A 90 9.47 -3.92 6.81
N GLN A 91 9.20 -4.47 5.64
CA GLN A 91 8.13 -3.98 4.79
C GLN A 91 6.74 -4.25 5.37
N THR A 92 6.56 -5.43 6.00
CA THR A 92 5.34 -5.77 6.72
C THR A 92 5.13 -4.82 7.90
N ALA A 93 6.18 -4.53 8.67
CA ALA A 93 6.13 -3.59 9.79
C ALA A 93 5.78 -2.16 9.33
N PHE A 94 6.35 -1.69 8.22
CA PHE A 94 6.00 -0.39 7.66
C PHE A 94 4.53 -0.34 7.22
N ASN A 95 4.06 -1.34 6.49
CA ASN A 95 2.66 -1.40 6.04
C ASN A 95 1.67 -1.48 7.21
N GLU A 96 1.97 -2.28 8.23
CA GLU A 96 1.18 -2.33 9.45
C GLU A 96 1.14 -0.98 10.15
N ALA A 97 2.27 -0.27 10.24
CA ALA A 97 2.32 1.07 10.84
C ALA A 97 1.46 2.09 10.09
N LEU A 98 1.41 2.01 8.76
CA LEU A 98 0.51 2.85 7.95
C LEU A 98 -0.96 2.56 8.25
N ALA A 99 -1.35 1.28 8.22
CA ALA A 99 -2.74 0.87 8.42
C ALA A 99 -3.23 1.19 9.83
N THR A 100 -2.46 0.78 10.84
CA THR A 100 -2.79 0.99 12.26
C THR A 100 -2.70 2.45 12.65
N GLY A 101 -1.78 3.23 12.07
CA GLY A 101 -1.69 4.68 12.29
C GLY A 101 -2.90 5.43 11.72
N LEU A 102 -3.33 5.10 10.50
CA LEU A 102 -4.55 5.67 9.91
C LEU A 102 -5.79 5.32 10.74
N HIS A 103 -5.92 4.04 11.13
CA HIS A 103 -7.02 3.57 11.96
C HIS A 103 -7.04 4.28 13.33
N ALA A 104 -5.90 4.33 14.02
CA ALA A 104 -5.76 4.99 15.31
C ALA A 104 -6.13 6.47 15.24
N ALA A 105 -5.70 7.18 14.19
CA ALA A 105 -6.05 8.58 14.00
C ALA A 105 -7.57 8.78 13.84
N ALA A 106 -8.25 7.91 13.09
CA ALA A 106 -9.69 7.98 12.92
C ALA A 106 -10.42 7.72 14.25
N GLU A 107 -10.06 6.67 15.00
CA GLU A 107 -10.68 6.38 16.31
C GLU A 107 -10.47 7.52 17.32
N LEU A 108 -9.26 8.09 17.39
CA LEU A 108 -8.96 9.19 18.31
C LEU A 108 -9.72 10.48 17.97
N LEU A 109 -9.94 10.75 16.67
CA LEU A 109 -10.78 11.87 16.23
C LEU A 109 -12.26 11.63 16.58
N GLU A 110 -12.76 10.40 16.44
CA GLU A 110 -14.11 10.02 16.85
C GLU A 110 -14.30 10.19 18.36
N GLU A 111 -13.32 9.76 19.17
CA GLU A 111 -13.31 9.93 20.63
C GLU A 111 -13.27 11.41 21.05
N ALA A 112 -12.66 12.26 20.24
CA ALA A 112 -12.65 13.71 20.43
C ALA A 112 -13.95 14.40 19.95
N GLY A 113 -14.95 13.64 19.51
CA GLY A 113 -16.29 14.13 19.19
C GLY A 113 -16.56 14.41 17.72
N LEU A 114 -15.64 14.10 16.80
CA LEU A 114 -15.96 14.13 15.37
C LEU A 114 -16.87 12.94 15.02
N ASP A 115 -17.83 13.15 14.13
CA ASP A 115 -18.52 12.00 13.55
C ASP A 115 -17.56 11.14 12.70
N ARG A 116 -17.92 9.87 12.51
CA ARG A 116 -17.08 8.89 11.81
C ARG A 116 -16.66 9.34 10.41
N ARG A 117 -17.53 10.02 9.65
CA ARG A 117 -17.21 10.50 8.31
C ARG A 117 -16.21 11.65 8.37
N ALA A 118 -16.45 12.63 9.25
CA ALA A 118 -15.54 13.75 9.46
C ALA A 118 -14.15 13.28 9.94
N ALA A 119 -14.10 12.32 10.87
CA ALA A 119 -12.88 11.70 11.35
C ALA A 119 -12.13 10.97 10.22
N ARG A 120 -12.84 10.16 9.43
CA ARG A 120 -12.31 9.47 8.24
C ARG A 120 -11.72 10.46 7.23
N ASP A 121 -12.47 11.49 6.87
CA ASP A 121 -12.06 12.47 5.85
C ASP A 121 -10.84 13.28 6.31
N ARG A 122 -10.82 13.69 7.59
CA ARG A 122 -9.68 14.39 8.17
C ARG A 122 -8.43 13.51 8.25
N ALA A 123 -8.55 12.29 8.78
CA ALA A 123 -7.45 11.35 8.84
C ALA A 123 -6.93 11.01 7.43
N GLY A 124 -7.84 10.81 6.47
CA GLY A 124 -7.51 10.53 5.07
C GLY A 124 -6.77 11.67 4.39
N ALA A 125 -7.24 12.91 4.53
CA ALA A 125 -6.56 14.08 3.98
C ALA A 125 -5.13 14.23 4.53
N ALA A 126 -4.97 14.04 5.84
CA ALA A 126 -3.66 14.07 6.48
C ALA A 126 -2.73 12.94 6.01
N PHE A 127 -3.29 11.73 5.87
CA PHE A 127 -2.55 10.55 5.41
C PHE A 127 -2.01 10.78 3.99
N LEU A 128 -2.87 11.20 3.06
CA LEU A 128 -2.48 11.49 1.69
C LEU A 128 -1.43 12.61 1.63
N GLN A 129 -1.56 13.65 2.45
CA GLN A 129 -0.55 14.71 2.48
C GLN A 129 0.83 14.23 2.99
N SER A 130 0.87 13.24 3.88
CA SER A 130 2.10 12.78 4.56
C SER A 130 3.12 12.09 3.65
N GLY A 131 2.65 11.43 2.59
CA GLY A 131 3.51 10.69 1.65
C GLY A 131 3.82 11.42 0.34
N LYS A 132 3.06 12.50 0.03
CA LYS A 132 3.07 13.13 -1.29
C LYS A 132 4.46 13.56 -1.75
N GLY A 133 5.21 14.28 -0.93
CA GLY A 133 6.53 14.79 -1.31
C GLY A 133 7.54 13.68 -1.65
N LEU A 134 7.57 12.61 -0.85
CA LEU A 134 8.51 11.50 -1.06
C LEU A 134 8.13 10.66 -2.27
N ALA A 135 6.84 10.30 -2.40
CA ALA A 135 6.34 9.60 -3.58
C ALA A 135 6.63 10.41 -4.85
N HIS A 136 6.47 11.74 -4.78
CA HIS A 136 6.78 12.60 -5.90
C HIS A 136 8.24 12.56 -6.32
N TRP A 137 9.14 12.72 -5.36
CA TRP A 137 10.56 12.71 -5.63
C TRP A 137 11.03 11.36 -6.18
N LEU A 138 10.61 10.25 -5.56
CA LEU A 138 10.98 8.89 -5.99
C LEU A 138 10.49 8.55 -7.40
N THR A 139 9.22 8.86 -7.70
CA THR A 139 8.64 8.59 -9.03
C THR A 139 9.32 9.43 -10.11
N ARG A 140 9.61 10.71 -9.84
CA ARG A 140 10.35 11.56 -10.79
C ARG A 140 11.78 11.07 -11.02
N ALA A 141 12.49 10.67 -9.97
CA ALA A 141 13.83 10.12 -10.10
C ALA A 141 13.84 8.83 -10.93
N TRP A 142 12.88 7.93 -10.70
CA TRP A 142 12.70 6.73 -11.52
C TRP A 142 12.43 7.08 -12.99
N LEU A 143 11.48 7.98 -13.27
CA LEU A 143 11.19 8.39 -14.65
C LEU A 143 12.38 9.07 -15.34
N TRP A 144 13.17 9.85 -14.61
CA TRP A 144 14.37 10.48 -15.15
C TRP A 144 15.42 9.45 -15.58
N THR A 145 15.56 8.37 -14.81
CA THR A 145 16.55 7.30 -15.07
C THR A 145 16.06 6.21 -16.01
N ALA A 146 14.75 6.01 -16.13
CA ALA A 146 14.17 4.99 -16.99
C ALA A 146 14.06 5.47 -18.45
N SER A 147 14.97 5.01 -19.31
CA SER A 147 14.92 5.26 -20.76
C SER A 147 13.67 4.68 -21.41
N ASP A 148 13.22 3.52 -20.91
CA ASP A 148 12.01 2.83 -21.35
C ASP A 148 11.23 2.28 -20.13
N PRO A 149 10.34 3.09 -19.51
CA PRO A 149 9.61 2.68 -18.31
C PRO A 149 8.74 1.43 -18.50
N VAL A 150 8.10 1.29 -19.67
CA VAL A 150 7.24 0.14 -19.96
C VAL A 150 8.08 -1.10 -20.25
N GLY A 151 9.16 -0.97 -21.03
CA GLY A 151 10.08 -2.09 -21.28
C GLY A 151 10.73 -2.61 -20.00
N GLN A 152 11.12 -1.73 -19.08
CA GLN A 152 11.62 -2.14 -17.76
C GLN A 152 10.57 -2.90 -16.94
N ALA A 153 9.30 -2.51 -17.04
CA ALA A 153 8.21 -3.22 -16.39
C ALA A 153 7.92 -4.58 -17.04
N GLN A 154 7.98 -4.68 -18.37
CA GLN A 154 7.75 -5.90 -19.17
C GLN A 154 8.87 -6.94 -19.04
N ASP A 155 10.07 -6.55 -18.61
CA ASP A 155 11.22 -7.46 -18.53
C ASP A 155 11.00 -8.53 -17.44
N GLY A 156 10.49 -9.69 -17.87
CA GLY A 156 10.10 -10.80 -17.01
C GLY A 156 8.96 -10.43 -16.05
N ASP A 157 9.09 -10.88 -14.80
CA ASP A 157 8.16 -10.57 -13.69
C ASP A 157 8.61 -9.38 -12.85
N ARG A 158 9.39 -8.45 -13.43
CA ARG A 158 10.02 -7.36 -12.67
C ARG A 158 9.02 -6.46 -11.95
N LEU A 159 7.85 -6.20 -12.54
CA LEU A 159 6.83 -5.37 -11.91
C LEU A 159 6.26 -6.08 -10.66
N SER A 160 5.95 -7.37 -10.77
CA SER A 160 5.53 -8.19 -9.62
C SER A 160 6.63 -8.34 -8.57
N ALA A 161 7.89 -8.57 -8.98
CA ALA A 161 9.01 -8.70 -8.06
C ALA A 161 9.26 -7.39 -7.29
N ARG A 162 9.23 -6.25 -7.99
CA ARG A 162 9.34 -4.93 -7.36
C ARG A 162 8.17 -4.64 -6.43
N ALA A 163 6.95 -5.01 -6.80
CA ALA A 163 5.79 -4.87 -5.94
C ALA A 163 5.92 -5.71 -4.65
N ARG A 164 6.43 -6.95 -4.73
CA ARG A 164 6.71 -7.79 -3.55
C ARG A 164 7.78 -7.18 -2.66
N LEU A 165 8.81 -6.55 -3.22
CA LEU A 165 9.82 -5.85 -2.44
C LEU A 165 9.25 -4.62 -1.72
N ILE A 166 8.41 -3.84 -2.41
CA ILE A 166 7.83 -2.59 -1.87
C ILE A 166 6.67 -2.84 -0.91
N TRP A 167 5.92 -3.93 -1.06
CA TRP A 167 4.71 -4.16 -0.26
C TRP A 167 4.77 -5.43 0.60
N GLY A 168 5.82 -6.22 0.47
CA GLY A 168 6.03 -7.41 1.30
C GLY A 168 5.11 -8.57 0.95
N ALA A 169 5.12 -9.58 1.83
CA ALA A 169 4.45 -10.87 1.60
C ALA A 169 2.94 -10.86 1.90
N GLY A 170 2.42 -9.79 2.53
CA GLY A 170 1.00 -9.61 2.82
C GLY A 170 0.15 -9.26 1.59
N MET A 171 0.73 -9.26 0.41
CA MET A 171 0.04 -9.03 -0.85
C MET A 171 0.37 -10.11 -1.86
N ARG A 172 -0.59 -10.41 -2.74
CA ARG A 172 -0.38 -11.30 -3.88
C ARG A 172 -0.44 -10.52 -5.18
N PHE A 173 0.58 -10.76 -6.00
CA PHE A 173 0.81 -10.05 -7.25
C PHE A 173 0.94 -11.03 -8.40
N HIS A 174 0.23 -10.72 -9.48
CA HIS A 174 0.37 -11.32 -10.78
C HIS A 174 0.73 -10.23 -11.80
N GLN A 175 1.54 -10.56 -12.79
CA GLN A 175 1.90 -9.64 -13.87
C GLN A 175 1.42 -10.21 -15.20
N GLU A 176 0.80 -9.36 -15.99
CA GLU A 176 0.39 -9.64 -17.36
C GLU A 176 1.08 -8.66 -18.30
N ASN A 177 1.82 -9.19 -19.27
CA ASN A 177 2.51 -8.37 -20.27
C ASN A 177 1.79 -8.50 -21.62
N GLY A 178 1.52 -7.36 -22.24
CA GLY A 178 1.13 -7.29 -23.64
C GLY A 178 2.23 -6.64 -24.49
N PRO A 179 2.01 -6.43 -25.80
CA PRO A 179 3.01 -5.82 -26.68
C PRO A 179 3.40 -4.39 -26.27
N ASP A 180 2.43 -3.60 -25.81
CA ASP A 180 2.57 -2.17 -25.52
C ASP A 180 2.31 -1.82 -24.04
N HIS A 181 2.14 -2.82 -23.18
CA HIS A 181 1.81 -2.59 -21.77
C HIS A 181 2.33 -3.71 -20.84
N ALA A 182 2.42 -3.37 -19.56
CA ALA A 182 2.58 -4.29 -18.45
C ALA A 182 1.54 -3.96 -17.37
N THR A 183 0.81 -4.97 -16.91
CA THR A 183 -0.24 -4.81 -15.90
C THR A 183 0.14 -5.59 -14.65
N LEU A 184 0.22 -4.90 -13.51
CA LEU A 184 0.29 -5.53 -12.20
C LEU A 184 -1.12 -5.75 -11.68
N LYS A 185 -1.47 -6.99 -11.35
CA LYS A 185 -2.73 -7.35 -10.70
C LYS A 185 -2.48 -7.72 -9.24
N VAL A 186 -3.18 -7.07 -8.33
CA VAL A 186 -3.21 -7.40 -6.90
C VAL A 186 -4.47 -8.20 -6.61
N THR A 187 -4.31 -9.46 -6.20
CA THR A 187 -5.43 -10.38 -5.92
C THR A 187 -5.71 -10.55 -4.42
N GLU A 188 -4.72 -10.27 -3.57
CA GLU A 188 -4.84 -10.27 -2.11
C GLU A 188 -4.14 -9.03 -1.55
N CYS A 189 -4.76 -8.38 -0.56
CA CYS A 189 -4.32 -7.08 -0.04
C CYS A 189 -4.47 -7.03 1.49
N ALA A 190 -3.36 -7.15 2.22
CA ALA A 190 -3.36 -7.08 3.68
C ALA A 190 -4.05 -5.83 4.24
N PHE A 191 -4.04 -4.70 3.53
CA PHE A 191 -4.77 -3.50 3.94
C PHE A 191 -6.29 -3.70 3.89
N ALA A 192 -6.80 -4.26 2.80
CA ALA A 192 -8.22 -4.51 2.64
C ALA A 192 -8.70 -5.52 3.69
N ASP A 193 -7.95 -6.60 3.88
CA ASP A 193 -8.23 -7.64 4.87
C ASP A 193 -8.24 -7.05 6.29
N TYR A 194 -7.18 -6.32 6.67
CA TYR A 194 -7.07 -5.67 7.98
C TYR A 194 -8.27 -4.77 8.27
N PHE A 195 -8.61 -3.86 7.36
CA PHE A 195 -9.68 -2.91 7.58
C PHE A 195 -11.07 -3.56 7.57
N TRP A 196 -11.25 -4.62 6.78
CA TRP A 196 -12.48 -5.40 6.79
C TRP A 196 -12.67 -6.09 8.14
N ASP A 197 -11.65 -6.80 8.62
CA ASP A 197 -11.66 -7.51 9.91
C ASP A 197 -11.77 -6.57 11.12
N ALA A 198 -11.28 -5.34 10.97
CA ALA A 198 -11.42 -4.29 11.96
C ALA A 198 -12.80 -3.60 11.94
N GLY A 199 -13.68 -3.90 10.99
CA GLY A 199 -14.95 -3.19 10.82
C GLY A 199 -14.78 -1.73 10.35
N ARG A 200 -13.66 -1.44 9.69
CA ARG A 200 -13.23 -0.13 9.21
C ARG A 200 -12.93 -0.12 7.70
N SER A 201 -13.68 -0.89 6.91
CA SER A 201 -13.53 -0.92 5.45
C SER A 201 -13.72 0.45 4.79
N ASP A 202 -14.31 1.43 5.50
CA ASP A 202 -14.36 2.83 5.09
C ASP A 202 -12.99 3.52 4.98
N LEU A 203 -11.95 2.97 5.60
CA LEU A 203 -10.58 3.50 5.54
C LEU A 203 -9.74 2.92 4.38
N THR A 204 -10.07 1.73 3.86
CA THR A 204 -9.33 1.10 2.76
C THR A 204 -9.20 2.02 1.52
N PRO A 205 -10.25 2.74 1.08
CA PRO A 205 -10.15 3.66 -0.05
C PRO A 205 -9.10 4.76 0.11
N ILE A 206 -8.76 5.18 1.34
CA ILE A 206 -7.71 6.18 1.59
C ILE A 206 -6.35 5.63 1.18
N LEU A 207 -6.05 4.36 1.51
CA LEU A 207 -4.80 3.73 1.09
C LEU A 207 -4.78 3.48 -0.42
N CYS A 208 -5.91 3.10 -1.01
CA CYS A 208 -6.00 3.02 -2.48
C CYS A 208 -5.79 4.38 -3.14
N ALA A 209 -6.27 5.47 -2.55
CA ALA A 209 -6.04 6.82 -3.04
C ALA A 209 -4.58 7.26 -2.89
N TRP A 210 -3.80 6.62 -2.01
CA TRP A 210 -2.38 6.91 -1.88
C TRP A 210 -1.59 6.57 -3.16
N ASP A 211 -1.99 5.50 -3.86
CA ASP A 211 -1.40 5.14 -5.16
C ASP A 211 -1.61 6.23 -6.23
N ALA A 212 -2.69 7.02 -6.14
CA ALA A 212 -2.93 8.10 -7.11
C ALA A 212 -1.75 9.07 -7.18
N GLN A 213 -1.00 9.24 -6.08
CA GLN A 213 0.13 10.14 -6.02
C GLN A 213 1.24 9.79 -7.00
N TRP A 214 1.55 8.51 -7.18
CA TRP A 214 2.57 8.13 -8.16
C TRP A 214 1.97 8.03 -9.58
N ILE A 215 0.72 7.58 -9.71
CA ILE A 215 0.01 7.48 -11.00
C ILE A 215 -0.08 8.86 -11.68
N GLU A 216 -0.50 9.89 -10.95
CA GLU A 216 -0.63 11.26 -11.45
C GLU A 216 0.70 11.79 -12.00
N ILE A 217 1.82 11.42 -11.38
CA ILE A 217 3.14 11.90 -11.78
C ILE A 217 3.63 11.21 -13.04
N VAL A 218 3.40 9.90 -13.14
CA VAL A 218 3.71 9.17 -14.37
C VAL A 218 2.91 9.75 -15.53
N ASN A 219 1.61 9.97 -15.32
CA ASN A 219 0.73 10.54 -16.34
C ASN A 219 1.03 11.99 -16.70
N ALA A 220 1.57 12.78 -15.76
CA ALA A 220 1.99 14.15 -16.00
C ALA A 220 3.44 14.28 -16.51
N SER A 221 4.14 13.15 -16.70
CA SER A 221 5.53 13.18 -17.16
C SER A 221 5.62 13.35 -18.68
N ASP A 222 6.80 13.79 -19.14
CA ASP A 222 7.17 13.87 -20.55
C ASP A 222 7.68 12.53 -21.11
N ARG A 223 7.52 11.44 -20.36
CA ARG A 223 7.86 10.10 -20.81
C ARG A 223 6.68 9.48 -21.58
N PRO A 224 6.92 8.67 -22.61
CA PRO A 224 5.86 8.02 -23.40
C PRO A 224 5.24 6.83 -22.67
N VAL A 225 4.71 7.09 -21.46
CA VAL A 225 4.08 6.12 -20.59
C VAL A 225 2.88 6.75 -19.89
N SER A 226 1.81 5.98 -19.79
CA SER A 226 0.65 6.27 -18.95
C SER A 226 0.42 5.12 -17.99
N VAL A 227 -0.17 5.43 -16.84
CA VAL A 227 -0.66 4.46 -15.87
C VAL A 227 -2.15 4.63 -15.69
N SER A 228 -2.89 3.53 -15.76
CA SER A 228 -4.30 3.48 -15.39
C SER A 228 -4.56 2.42 -14.33
N ARG A 229 -5.61 2.66 -13.55
CA ARG A 229 -6.22 1.69 -12.64
C ARG A 229 -7.73 1.71 -12.85
N SER A 230 -8.30 0.59 -13.25
CA SER A 230 -9.73 0.49 -13.56
C SER A 230 -10.57 0.13 -12.34
N GLY A 231 -9.99 -0.58 -11.36
CA GLY A 231 -10.70 -0.98 -10.14
C GLY A 231 -9.78 -1.25 -8.94
N THR A 232 -10.41 -1.45 -7.78
CA THR A 232 -9.72 -1.86 -6.55
C THR A 232 -10.53 -2.88 -5.78
N LEU A 233 -9.84 -3.75 -5.03
CA LEU A 233 -10.47 -4.66 -4.06
C LEU A 233 -11.34 -3.90 -3.04
N ALA A 234 -10.95 -2.67 -2.68
CA ALA A 234 -11.72 -1.79 -1.78
C ALA A 234 -13.08 -1.38 -2.37
N GLN A 235 -13.21 -1.35 -3.70
CA GLN A 235 -14.46 -1.06 -4.41
C GLN A 235 -15.27 -2.33 -4.70
N GLY A 236 -14.80 -3.51 -4.28
CA GLY A 236 -15.44 -4.79 -4.54
C GLY A 236 -15.08 -5.43 -5.89
N CYS A 237 -14.06 -4.93 -6.58
CA CYS A 237 -13.51 -5.60 -7.76
C CYS A 237 -12.77 -6.90 -7.36
N ASP A 238 -12.58 -7.81 -8.31
CA ASP A 238 -11.84 -9.06 -8.06
C ASP A 238 -10.32 -8.84 -7.95
N VAL A 239 -9.80 -7.75 -8.53
CA VAL A 239 -8.39 -7.37 -8.51
C VAL A 239 -8.22 -5.85 -8.44
N CYS A 240 -7.09 -5.39 -7.92
CA CYS A 240 -6.57 -4.05 -8.25
C CYS A 240 -5.63 -4.16 -9.45
N ASP A 241 -5.86 -3.39 -10.51
CA ASP A 241 -5.02 -3.40 -11.71
C ASP A 241 -4.21 -2.11 -11.86
N PHE A 242 -2.91 -2.23 -12.09
CA PHE A 242 -2.04 -1.10 -12.43
C PHE A 242 -1.42 -1.35 -13.79
N CYS A 243 -1.99 -0.73 -14.82
CA CYS A 243 -1.57 -0.92 -16.21
C CYS A 243 -0.63 0.21 -16.62
N LEU A 244 0.65 -0.10 -16.84
CA LEU A 244 1.63 0.78 -17.47
C LEU A 244 1.55 0.54 -18.98
N ARG A 245 1.22 1.57 -19.74
CA ARG A 245 1.05 1.51 -21.21
C ARG A 245 1.93 2.53 -21.91
N ARG A 246 2.50 2.15 -23.05
CA ARG A 246 3.22 3.08 -23.94
C ARG A 246 2.24 4.05 -24.56
N VAL A 247 2.55 5.34 -24.50
CA VAL A 247 1.76 6.37 -25.17
C VAL A 247 2.49 6.75 -26.46
N PRO A 248 1.83 6.71 -27.63
CA PRO A 248 2.42 7.21 -28.86
C PRO A 248 2.80 8.69 -28.69
N ALA A 249 3.97 9.10 -29.19
CA ALA A 249 4.46 10.47 -29.07
C ALA A 249 3.45 11.52 -29.58
N GLU A 250 2.65 11.15 -30.58
CA GLU A 250 1.58 11.98 -31.16
C GLU A 250 0.46 12.33 -30.15
N GLN A 251 0.18 11.44 -29.19
CA GLN A 251 -0.84 11.66 -28.15
C GLN A 251 -0.31 12.47 -26.96
N MET A 252 1.02 12.60 -26.82
CA MET A 252 1.64 13.42 -25.77
C MET A 252 1.68 14.91 -26.12
N ALA A 253 1.59 15.25 -27.41
CA ALA A 253 1.64 16.63 -27.90
C ALA A 253 0.30 17.38 -27.77
N LEU A 254 -0.78 16.70 -27.38
CA LEU A 254 -2.06 17.35 -27.12
C LEU A 254 -2.06 17.89 -25.68
N PRO A 255 -2.32 19.19 -25.46
CA PRO A 255 -2.38 19.74 -24.11
C PRO A 255 -3.42 18.96 -23.31
N ALA A 256 -2.97 18.38 -22.20
CA ALA A 256 -3.80 17.62 -21.30
C ALA A 256 -4.93 18.52 -20.78
N TRP A 257 -6.15 18.22 -21.24
CA TRP A 257 -7.41 18.53 -20.56
C TRP A 257 -7.83 20.01 -20.51
N HIS A 258 -8.90 20.35 -21.26
CA HIS A 258 -9.78 21.46 -20.90
C HIS A 258 -10.70 20.97 -19.78
N PRO A 259 -10.78 21.66 -18.63
CA PRO A 259 -11.75 21.31 -17.60
C PRO A 259 -13.14 21.43 -18.20
N HIS A 260 -13.92 20.34 -18.13
CA HIS A 260 -15.35 20.42 -18.35
C HIS A 260 -15.91 21.49 -17.41
N SER A 261 -16.25 22.64 -18.00
CA SER A 261 -17.07 23.66 -17.37
C SER A 261 -18.39 23.00 -16.99
N ALA A 262 -18.56 22.75 -15.69
CA ALA A 262 -19.84 22.37 -15.11
C ALA A 262 -20.87 23.45 -15.48
N ARG A 263 -21.96 23.03 -16.11
CA ARG A 263 -23.22 23.77 -16.16
C ARG A 263 -24.14 23.21 -15.09
#